data_AF-A0A0Q2LM08-F1
#
_entry.id   AF-A0A0Q2LM08-F1
#
_cell.length_a   1.000
_cell.length_b   1.000
_cell.length_c   1.000
_cell.angle_alpha   90.00
_cell.angle_beta   90.00
_cell.angle_gamma   90.00
#
_symmetry.space_group_name_H-M   'P 1'
#
loop_
_entity.id
_entity.type
_entity.pdbx_description
1 polymer ?
#
loop_
_entity_poly.entity_id
_entity_poly.type
_entity_poly.pdbx_seq_one_letter_code
_entity_poly.pdbx_strand_id
1 'polypeptide(L)'
;MPDEQVFEWMFVVPELDGPADPRIDLLNLRLDAVVESHNGLNLVTVLTPGITALDAARAAITVLHECGWYVERSYPDLVTRADVTERTGMERQTIDHWIRGQRRKDFPRPVHLAGKGLWLWHDVAEWLNAQKVQLEEGAEEVSYPCLADHAVIDSELRSRLIWSVVAVNSRTASLDTSMIAATSPRRGPLVGAA
;
A
#
# COMPACT_ATOMS: atom_id res chain seq x y z
N MET A 1 10.10 -21.36 13.64
CA MET A 1 9.98 -20.51 12.44
C MET A 1 9.46 -19.18 12.93
N PRO A 2 9.91 -18.02 12.42
CA PRO A 2 9.22 -16.78 12.71
C PRO A 2 7.77 -16.88 12.20
N ASP A 3 6.82 -16.46 13.02
CA ASP A 3 5.41 -16.46 12.63
C ASP A 3 5.14 -15.31 11.66
N GLU A 4 4.28 -15.57 10.68
CA GLU A 4 3.87 -14.59 9.68
C GLU A 4 2.97 -13.53 10.33
N GLN A 5 3.23 -12.26 10.03
CA GLN A 5 2.48 -11.12 10.53
C GLN A 5 1.88 -10.35 9.36
N VAL A 6 0.75 -9.68 9.59
CA VAL A 6 0.14 -8.80 8.59
C VAL A 6 0.78 -7.42 8.68
N PHE A 7 1.22 -6.89 7.55
CA PHE A 7 1.75 -5.54 7.43
C PHE A 7 0.84 -4.66 6.60
N GLU A 8 0.60 -3.43 7.08
CA GLU A 8 -0.02 -2.39 6.28
C GLU A 8 1.05 -1.60 5.53
N TRP A 9 0.95 -1.60 4.20
CA TRP A 9 1.80 -0.80 3.32
C TRP A 9 0.98 0.17 2.50
N MET A 10 1.50 1.39 2.36
CA MET A 10 0.95 2.39 1.45
C MET A 10 1.93 2.65 0.32
N PHE A 11 1.42 2.68 -0.91
CA PHE A 11 2.21 2.91 -2.11
C PHE A 11 1.63 4.04 -2.93
N VAL A 12 2.51 4.86 -3.50
CA VAL A 12 2.10 5.85 -4.50
C VAL A 12 2.11 5.21 -5.88
N VAL A 13 1.01 5.38 -6.58
CA VAL A 13 0.78 4.83 -7.91
C VAL A 13 0.40 5.94 -8.90
N PRO A 14 0.58 5.73 -10.22
CA PRO A 14 0.18 6.66 -11.27
C PRO A 14 -1.31 7.00 -11.24
N GLU A 15 -1.69 7.91 -12.13
CA GLU A 15 -3.07 8.35 -12.33
C GLU A 15 -4.03 7.18 -12.66
N LEU A 16 -5.24 7.32 -12.12
CA LEU A 16 -6.36 6.40 -12.27
C LEU A 16 -7.36 6.97 -13.26
N ASP A 17 -8.01 6.10 -14.02
CA ASP A 17 -9.17 6.46 -14.83
C ASP A 17 -10.45 6.57 -13.96
N GLY A 18 -10.32 7.21 -12.79
CA GLY A 18 -11.37 7.36 -11.79
C GLY A 18 -11.69 6.09 -11.00
N PRO A 19 -12.79 6.08 -10.23
CA PRO A 19 -13.16 4.97 -9.35
C PRO A 19 -13.64 3.70 -10.09
N ALA A 20 -13.84 3.77 -11.41
CA ALA A 20 -14.26 2.65 -12.25
C ALA A 20 -13.08 2.01 -13.01
N ASP A 21 -11.84 2.35 -12.62
CA ASP A 21 -10.64 1.77 -13.22
C ASP A 21 -10.64 0.23 -12.99
N PRO A 22 -10.63 -0.60 -14.04
CA PRO A 22 -10.75 -2.05 -13.92
C PRO A 22 -9.57 -2.69 -13.16
N ARG A 23 -8.46 -1.98 -13.00
CA ARG A 23 -7.32 -2.44 -12.21
C ARG A 23 -7.62 -2.50 -10.71
N ILE A 24 -8.60 -1.70 -10.23
CA ILE A 24 -9.06 -1.70 -8.83
C ILE A 24 -9.78 -3.01 -8.53
N ASP A 25 -10.72 -3.42 -9.39
CA ASP A 25 -11.44 -4.69 -9.21
C ASP A 25 -10.49 -5.89 -9.23
N LEU A 26 -9.50 -5.89 -10.15
CA LEU A 26 -8.48 -6.93 -10.20
C LEU A 26 -7.60 -6.98 -8.94
N LEU A 27 -7.30 -5.83 -8.36
CA LEU A 27 -6.52 -5.74 -7.13
C LEU A 27 -7.29 -6.30 -5.93
N ASN A 28 -8.55 -5.89 -5.77
CA ASN A 28 -9.42 -6.32 -4.66
C ASN A 28 -9.74 -7.82 -4.68
N LEU A 29 -9.56 -8.50 -5.81
CA LEU A 29 -9.65 -9.96 -5.90
C LEU A 29 -8.43 -10.68 -5.31
N ARG A 30 -7.33 -9.97 -5.06
CA ARG A 30 -6.03 -10.56 -4.73
C ARG A 30 -5.44 -10.06 -3.42
N LEU A 31 -5.75 -8.83 -3.03
CA LEU A 31 -5.30 -8.19 -1.81
C LEU A 31 -6.48 -7.52 -1.12
N ASP A 32 -6.42 -7.47 0.20
CA ASP A 32 -7.20 -6.50 0.96
C ASP A 32 -6.55 -5.13 0.76
N ALA A 33 -7.20 -4.32 -0.09
CA ALA A 33 -6.65 -3.09 -0.60
C ALA A 33 -7.68 -1.97 -0.61
N VAL A 34 -7.22 -0.77 -0.28
CA VAL A 34 -7.99 0.46 -0.40
C VAL A 34 -7.24 1.39 -1.34
N VAL A 35 -7.96 1.93 -2.33
CA VAL A 35 -7.42 2.87 -3.31
C VAL A 35 -8.03 4.25 -3.06
N GLU A 36 -7.17 5.23 -2.83
CA GLU A 36 -7.57 6.60 -2.56
C GLU A 36 -6.91 7.57 -3.54
N SER A 37 -7.63 8.64 -3.90
CA SER A 37 -7.09 9.72 -4.72
C SER A 37 -7.40 11.06 -4.07
N HIS A 38 -6.35 11.84 -3.79
CA HIS A 38 -6.50 13.16 -3.19
C HIS A 38 -5.47 14.14 -3.76
N ASN A 39 -5.94 15.27 -4.31
CA ASN A 39 -5.09 16.31 -4.91
C ASN A 39 -4.06 15.80 -5.93
N GLY A 40 -4.43 14.79 -6.73
CA GLY A 40 -3.56 14.18 -7.72
C GLY A 40 -2.53 13.18 -7.16
N LEU A 41 -2.55 12.91 -5.85
CA LEU A 41 -1.82 11.81 -5.23
C LEU A 41 -2.74 10.59 -5.14
N ASN A 42 -2.36 9.50 -5.80
CA ASN A 42 -3.08 8.22 -5.72
C ASN A 42 -2.31 7.28 -4.81
N LEU A 43 -3.00 6.74 -3.82
CA LEU A 43 -2.47 5.84 -2.82
C LEU A 43 -3.18 4.50 -2.94
N VAL A 44 -2.41 3.44 -2.81
CA VAL A 44 -2.93 2.11 -2.54
C VAL A 44 -2.42 1.68 -1.19
N THR A 45 -3.33 1.49 -0.25
CA THR A 45 -3.08 0.87 1.05
C THR A 45 -3.41 -0.60 0.93
N VAL A 46 -2.51 -1.48 1.37
CA VAL A 46 -2.69 -2.93 1.32
C VAL A 46 -2.32 -3.57 2.64
N LEU A 47 -3.08 -4.59 3.03
CA LEU A 47 -2.69 -5.52 4.08
C LEU A 47 -2.06 -6.75 3.44
N THR A 48 -0.79 -7.01 3.76
CA THR A 48 -0.05 -8.12 3.16
C THR A 48 0.70 -8.91 4.24
N PRO A 49 0.53 -10.24 4.29
CA PRO A 49 1.26 -11.06 5.24
C PRO A 49 2.74 -11.17 4.85
N GLY A 50 3.61 -11.32 5.85
CA GLY A 50 5.03 -11.55 5.64
C GLY A 50 5.78 -11.87 6.94
N ILE A 51 6.99 -12.42 6.78
CA ILE A 51 7.92 -12.63 7.90
C ILE A 51 8.52 -11.29 8.35
N THR A 52 8.75 -10.39 7.40
CA THR A 52 9.24 -9.02 7.63
C THR A 52 8.42 -8.02 6.82
N ALA A 53 8.49 -6.74 7.20
CA ALA A 53 7.86 -5.65 6.45
C ALA A 53 8.34 -5.62 4.99
N LEU A 54 9.62 -5.90 4.74
CA LEU A 54 10.20 -5.96 3.40
C LEU A 54 9.64 -7.13 2.57
N ASP A 55 9.43 -8.29 3.18
CA ASP A 55 8.86 -9.44 2.48
C ASP A 55 7.40 -9.17 2.09
N ALA A 56 6.62 -8.61 3.01
CA ALA A 56 5.25 -8.18 2.75
C ALA A 56 5.18 -7.12 1.65
N ALA A 57 6.05 -6.10 1.69
CA ALA A 57 6.12 -5.07 0.65
C ALA A 57 6.42 -5.66 -0.74
N ARG A 58 7.39 -6.56 -0.83
CA ARG A 58 7.78 -7.17 -2.11
C ARG A 58 6.66 -8.05 -2.66
N ALA A 59 5.95 -8.79 -1.79
CA ALA A 59 4.77 -9.55 -2.18
C ALA A 59 3.67 -8.63 -2.71
N ALA A 60 3.36 -7.55 -2.00
CA ALA A 60 2.39 -6.53 -2.41
C ALA A 60 2.74 -5.91 -3.77
N ILE A 61 3.98 -5.45 -3.94
CA ILE A 61 4.46 -4.83 -5.19
C ILE A 61 4.37 -5.80 -6.36
N THR A 62 4.67 -7.09 -6.14
CA THR A 62 4.52 -8.13 -7.16
C THR A 62 3.07 -8.21 -7.64
N VAL A 63 2.12 -8.31 -6.71
CA VAL A 63 0.69 -8.39 -7.03
C VAL A 63 0.20 -7.12 -7.73
N LEU A 64 0.61 -5.94 -7.26
CA LEU A 64 0.31 -4.66 -7.89
C LEU A 64 0.78 -4.64 -9.35
N HIS A 65 2.02 -5.05 -9.62
CA HIS A 65 2.55 -5.12 -10.99
C HIS A 65 1.80 -6.12 -11.87
N GLU A 66 1.42 -7.27 -11.33
CA GLU A 66 0.63 -8.27 -12.05
C GLU A 66 -0.79 -7.78 -12.37
N CYS A 67 -1.36 -6.91 -11.53
CA CYS A 67 -2.63 -6.23 -11.77
C CYS A 67 -2.49 -5.00 -12.70
N GLY A 68 -1.31 -4.75 -13.27
CA GLY A 68 -1.06 -3.66 -14.22
C GLY A 68 -0.79 -2.30 -13.57
N TRP A 69 -0.48 -2.27 -12.27
CA TRP A 69 -0.05 -1.07 -11.57
C TRP A 69 1.45 -0.87 -11.71
N TYR A 70 1.90 0.37 -11.58
CA TYR A 70 3.31 0.69 -11.39
C TYR A 70 3.46 1.37 -10.03
N VAL A 71 4.38 0.89 -9.20
CA VAL A 71 4.63 1.52 -7.90
C VAL A 71 5.74 2.55 -8.06
N GLU A 72 5.45 3.82 -7.76
CA GLU A 72 6.43 4.91 -7.87
C GLU A 72 7.39 4.94 -6.68
N ARG A 73 6.83 4.79 -5.47
CA ARG A 73 7.50 4.79 -4.18
C ARG A 73 6.54 4.29 -3.11
N SER A 74 7.09 3.91 -1.97
CA SER A 74 6.30 3.74 -0.76
C SER A 74 5.87 5.10 -0.18
N TYR A 75 4.81 5.09 0.62
CA TYR A 75 4.26 6.27 1.29
C TYR A 75 4.32 6.06 2.81
N PRO A 76 5.24 6.73 3.54
CA PRO A 76 5.27 6.63 4.99
C PRO A 76 4.01 7.20 5.63
N ASP A 77 3.41 6.43 6.53
CA ASP A 77 2.21 6.84 7.28
C ASP A 77 2.59 7.87 8.36
N LEU A 78 2.62 9.14 7.93
CA LEU A 78 2.93 10.27 8.77
C LEU A 78 1.64 10.84 9.38
N VAL A 79 1.58 10.80 10.70
CA VAL A 79 0.42 11.24 11.48
C VAL A 79 0.70 12.54 12.21
N THR A 80 -0.31 13.39 12.29
CA THR A 80 -0.38 14.53 13.20
C THR A 80 -0.87 14.07 14.58
N ARG A 81 -0.83 14.99 15.56
CA ARG A 81 -1.47 14.74 16.85
C ARG A 81 -2.98 14.46 16.74
N ALA A 82 -3.67 15.10 15.79
CA ALA A 82 -5.10 14.89 15.62
C ALA A 82 -5.38 13.46 15.15
N ASP A 83 -4.60 12.99 14.18
CA ASP A 83 -4.73 11.62 13.66
C ASP A 83 -4.43 10.58 14.75
N VAL A 84 -3.41 10.81 15.60
CA VAL A 84 -3.13 9.92 16.76
C VAL A 84 -4.31 9.91 17.74
N THR A 85 -4.95 11.05 17.99
CA THR A 85 -6.14 11.16 18.86
C THR A 85 -7.28 10.32 18.27
N GLU A 86 -7.53 10.47 16.97
CA GLU A 86 -8.58 9.75 16.24
C GLU A 86 -8.35 8.24 16.24
N ARG A 87 -7.16 7.79 15.84
CA ARG A 87 -6.82 6.36 15.75
C ARG A 87 -6.78 5.64 17.09
N THR A 88 -6.50 6.36 18.19
CA THR A 88 -6.40 5.74 19.52
C THR A 88 -7.64 5.94 20.40
N GLY A 89 -8.58 6.79 19.99
CA GLY A 89 -9.71 7.23 20.83
C GLY A 89 -9.29 8.05 22.06
N MET A 90 -8.00 8.34 22.24
CA MET A 90 -7.48 9.04 23.42
C MET A 90 -7.73 10.53 23.31
N GLU A 91 -8.05 11.17 24.45
CA GLU A 91 -8.20 12.62 24.47
C GLU A 91 -6.94 13.36 24.01
N ARG A 92 -7.14 14.45 23.27
CA ARG A 92 -6.04 15.31 22.78
C ARG A 92 -5.11 15.78 23.89
N GLN A 93 -5.64 16.08 25.07
CA GLN A 93 -4.83 16.50 26.23
C GLN A 93 -3.90 15.37 26.72
N THR A 94 -4.33 14.11 26.62
CA THR A 94 -3.52 12.95 26.98
C THR A 94 -2.34 12.78 26.02
N ILE A 95 -2.59 12.85 24.71
CA ILE A 95 -1.52 12.84 23.70
C ILE A 95 -0.55 14.01 23.91
N ASP A 96 -1.08 15.19 24.24
CA ASP A 96 -0.30 16.39 24.53
C ASP A 96 0.65 16.22 25.72
N HIS A 97 0.20 15.54 26.77
CA HIS A 97 1.07 15.21 27.90
C HIS A 97 2.19 14.26 27.46
N TRP A 98 1.88 13.21 26.71
CA TRP A 98 2.88 12.24 26.23
C TRP A 98 3.98 12.89 25.38
N ILE A 99 3.59 13.74 24.41
CA ILE A 99 4.53 14.47 23.55
C ILE A 99 5.47 15.36 24.38
N ARG A 100 4.99 15.94 25.49
CA ARG A 100 5.79 16.76 26.40
C ARG A 100 6.60 15.94 27.42
N GLY A 101 6.57 14.61 27.34
CA GLY A 101 7.19 13.72 28.32
C GLY A 101 6.51 13.74 29.69
N GLN A 102 5.26 14.19 29.74
CA GLN A 102 4.42 14.24 30.94
C GLN A 102 3.55 12.98 30.97
N ARG A 103 3.35 12.40 32.17
CA ARG A 103 2.69 11.10 32.44
C ARG A 103 3.43 9.86 31.92
N ARG A 104 3.97 9.90 30.70
CA ARG A 104 4.79 8.84 30.11
C ARG A 104 6.03 9.46 29.46
N LYS A 105 7.13 8.72 29.43
CA LYS A 105 8.40 9.17 28.87
C LYS A 105 8.61 8.59 27.48
N ASP A 106 9.57 9.18 26.77
CA ASP A 106 10.13 8.65 25.52
C ASP A 106 9.09 8.48 24.40
N PHE A 107 8.10 9.37 24.34
CA PHE A 107 7.23 9.47 23.16
C PHE A 107 8.09 9.71 21.91
N PRO A 108 7.76 9.10 20.76
CA PRO A 108 8.57 9.22 19.56
C PRO A 108 8.86 10.67 19.16
N ARG A 109 10.04 10.89 18.62
CA ARG A 109 10.40 12.19 18.04
C ARG A 109 9.65 12.35 16.71
N PRO A 110 9.20 13.56 16.36
CA PRO A 110 8.60 13.79 15.05
C PRO A 110 9.65 13.61 13.94
N VAL A 111 9.23 12.97 12.85
CA VAL A 111 10.00 12.83 11.61
C VAL A 111 10.09 14.15 10.86
N HIS A 112 9.06 15.00 10.97
CA HIS A 112 9.01 16.30 10.32
C HIS A 112 8.37 17.36 11.25
N LEU A 113 8.79 18.63 11.17
CA LEU A 113 8.31 19.71 12.06
C LEU A 113 7.11 20.50 11.50
N ALA A 114 6.54 20.07 10.39
CA ALA A 114 5.37 20.71 9.79
C ALA A 114 4.15 20.54 10.71
N GLY A 115 3.26 21.53 10.76
CA GLY A 115 1.99 21.40 11.48
C GLY A 115 2.10 21.10 12.99
N LYS A 116 3.21 21.51 13.63
CA LYS A 116 3.58 21.19 15.04
C LYS A 116 4.17 19.80 15.28
N GLY A 117 4.52 19.08 14.21
CA GLY A 117 5.11 17.75 14.26
C GLY A 117 4.30 16.74 13.46
N LEU A 118 5.01 15.94 12.66
CA LEU A 118 4.51 14.72 12.03
C LEU A 118 5.34 13.56 12.58
N TRP A 119 4.66 12.50 13.01
CA TRP A 119 5.28 11.28 13.54
C TRP A 119 5.03 10.13 12.58
N LEU A 120 5.95 9.17 12.54
CA LEU A 120 5.70 7.92 11.86
C LEU A 120 4.74 7.08 12.70
N TRP A 121 3.67 6.55 12.10
CA TRP A 121 2.71 5.74 12.84
C TRP A 121 3.35 4.48 13.44
N HIS A 122 4.28 3.82 12.73
CA HIS A 122 5.07 2.70 13.27
C HIS A 122 5.68 3.02 14.64
N ASP A 123 6.41 4.13 14.77
CA ASP A 123 7.06 4.49 16.04
C ASP A 123 6.02 4.75 17.15
N VAL A 124 4.88 5.34 16.80
CA VAL A 124 3.80 5.64 17.74
C VAL A 124 3.11 4.35 18.19
N ALA A 125 2.79 3.44 17.27
CA ALA A 125 2.17 2.15 17.54
C ALA A 125 3.06 1.26 18.42
N GLU A 126 4.36 1.16 18.10
CA GLU A 126 5.35 0.46 18.91
C GLU A 126 5.45 1.04 20.32
N TRP A 127 5.49 2.38 20.43
CA TRP A 127 5.49 3.03 21.73
C TRP A 127 4.21 2.74 22.51
N LEU A 128 3.03 2.82 21.89
CA LEU A 128 1.74 2.54 22.55
C LEU A 128 1.68 1.09 23.08
N ASN A 129 2.15 0.14 22.27
CA ASN A 129 2.25 -1.27 22.64
C ASN A 129 3.20 -1.48 23.83
N ALA A 130 4.41 -0.91 23.77
CA ALA A 130 5.38 -0.96 24.87
C ALA A 130 4.84 -0.31 26.16
N GLN A 131 4.01 0.72 26.02
CA GLN A 131 3.34 1.41 27.11
C GLN A 131 2.09 0.68 27.63
N LYS A 132 1.70 -0.46 27.01
CA LYS A 132 0.49 -1.23 27.31
C LYS A 132 -0.77 -0.37 27.30
N VAL A 133 -0.83 0.58 26.36
CA VAL A 133 -2.03 1.38 26.13
C VAL A 133 -3.03 0.50 25.41
N GLN A 134 -4.18 0.26 26.03
CA GLN A 134 -5.29 -0.45 25.38
C GLN A 134 -5.88 0.48 24.33
N LEU A 135 -5.82 0.04 23.08
CA LEU A 135 -6.62 0.60 21.98
C LEU A 135 -8.04 0.03 22.07
N GLU A 136 -8.98 0.62 21.34
CA GLU A 136 -10.35 0.08 21.25
C GLU A 136 -10.35 -1.37 20.72
N GLU A 137 -11.33 -2.18 21.14
CA GLU A 137 -11.47 -3.58 20.71
C GLU A 137 -11.60 -3.66 19.19
N GLY A 138 -10.79 -4.54 18.56
CA GLY A 138 -10.79 -4.72 17.10
C GLY A 138 -9.62 -4.03 16.37
N ALA A 139 -8.69 -3.39 17.07
CA ALA A 139 -7.38 -3.07 16.50
C ALA A 139 -6.67 -4.40 16.15
N GLU A 140 -6.79 -4.81 14.89
CA GLU A 140 -6.11 -6.00 14.35
C GLU A 140 -4.60 -5.92 14.64
N GLU A 141 -3.95 -7.09 14.80
CA GLU A 141 -2.51 -7.22 15.02
C GLU A 141 -1.75 -6.90 13.71
N VAL A 142 -1.85 -5.65 13.29
CA VAL A 142 -1.24 -5.09 12.09
C VAL A 142 0.08 -4.44 12.48
N SER A 143 1.13 -4.83 11.78
CA SER A 143 2.45 -4.22 11.87
C SER A 143 2.63 -3.15 10.80
N TYR A 144 3.43 -2.13 11.11
CA TYR A 144 3.68 -1.02 10.21
C TYR A 144 5.17 -0.97 9.84
N PRO A 145 5.53 -0.58 8.61
CA PRO A 145 6.93 -0.43 8.21
C PRO A 145 7.60 0.75 8.90
N CYS A 146 8.87 0.58 9.27
CA CYS A 146 9.68 1.69 9.76
C CYS A 146 10.26 2.52 8.60
N LEU A 147 10.81 3.70 8.88
CA LEU A 147 11.44 4.55 7.85
C LEU A 147 12.58 3.85 7.08
N ALA A 148 13.31 2.95 7.73
CA ALA A 148 14.38 2.20 7.06
C ALA A 148 13.80 1.22 6.03
N ASP A 149 12.65 0.59 6.32
CA ASP A 149 11.97 -0.30 5.38
C ASP A 149 11.53 0.47 4.13
N HIS A 150 10.90 1.64 4.33
CA HIS A 150 10.55 2.55 3.23
C HIS A 150 11.76 2.92 2.37
N ALA A 151 12.90 3.25 3.00
CA ALA A 151 14.11 3.61 2.28
C ALA A 151 14.67 2.45 1.43
N VAL A 152 14.60 1.22 1.94
CA VAL A 152 15.02 0.01 1.21
C VAL A 152 14.10 -0.23 0.01
N ILE A 153 12.78 -0.25 0.22
CA ILE A 153 11.81 -0.49 -0.86
C ILE A 153 11.90 0.59 -1.95
N ASP A 154 12.01 1.86 -1.56
CA ASP A 154 12.18 2.97 -2.51
C ASP A 154 13.48 2.85 -3.32
N SER A 155 14.56 2.39 -2.69
CA SER A 155 15.82 2.11 -3.38
C SER A 155 15.67 0.97 -4.38
N GLU A 156 14.98 -0.11 -4.00
CA GLU A 156 14.69 -1.25 -4.88
C GLU A 156 13.87 -0.84 -6.10
N LEU A 157 12.78 -0.08 -5.90
CA LEU A 157 11.92 0.44 -6.95
C LEU A 157 12.70 1.30 -7.96
N ARG A 158 13.58 2.20 -7.49
CA ARG A 158 14.39 3.05 -8.36
C ARG A 158 15.46 2.28 -9.14
N SER A 159 16.05 1.25 -8.52
CA SER A 159 17.13 0.49 -9.15
C SER A 159 16.66 -0.40 -10.30
N ARG A 160 15.36 -0.75 -10.35
CA ARG A 160 14.75 -1.71 -11.30
C ARG A 160 15.42 -3.10 -11.33
N LEU A 161 16.35 -3.37 -10.41
CA LEU A 161 17.15 -4.59 -10.37
C LEU A 161 16.31 -5.84 -10.03
N ILE A 162 15.22 -5.66 -9.29
CA ILE A 162 14.34 -6.75 -8.83
C ILE A 162 13.09 -6.87 -9.71
N TRP A 163 12.58 -5.74 -10.21
CA TRP A 163 11.23 -5.66 -10.79
C TRP A 163 11.17 -5.77 -12.32
N SER A 164 12.33 -5.86 -12.99
CA SER A 164 12.43 -5.89 -14.45
C SER A 164 12.02 -7.24 -15.07
N VAL A 165 12.06 -8.35 -14.33
CA VAL A 165 11.67 -9.69 -14.84
C VAL A 165 10.15 -9.90 -14.80
N VAL A 166 9.46 -9.35 -13.80
CA VAL A 166 8.00 -9.50 -13.65
C VAL A 166 7.24 -8.71 -14.73
N ALA A 167 7.72 -7.50 -15.07
CA ALA A 167 7.08 -6.63 -16.08
C ALA A 167 7.19 -7.13 -17.53
N VAL A 168 8.14 -8.00 -17.85
CA VAL A 168 8.28 -8.59 -19.20
C VAL A 168 7.21 -9.66 -19.43
N ASN A 169 6.93 -10.50 -18.44
CA ASN A 169 5.99 -11.61 -18.58
C ASN A 169 4.54 -11.14 -18.78
N SER A 170 4.14 -10.00 -18.21
CA SER A 170 2.81 -9.41 -18.38
C SER A 170 2.60 -8.72 -19.73
N ARG A 171 3.67 -8.31 -20.45
CA ARG A 171 3.56 -7.83 -21.85
C ARG A 171 3.43 -8.97 -22.85
N THR A 172 4.10 -10.10 -22.63
CA THR A 172 3.98 -11.28 -23.50
C THR A 172 2.62 -11.97 -23.34
N ALA A 173 2.06 -12.02 -22.13
CA ALA A 173 0.73 -12.62 -21.91
C ALA A 173 -0.41 -11.85 -22.62
N SER A 174 -0.24 -10.55 -22.87
CA SER A 174 -1.22 -9.74 -23.61
C SER A 174 -1.20 -9.99 -25.13
N LEU A 175 -0.07 -10.44 -25.68
CA LEU A 175 0.11 -10.65 -27.13
C LEU A 175 -0.39 -12.02 -27.62
N ASP A 176 -0.50 -13.02 -26.75
CA ASP A 176 -0.97 -14.36 -27.15
C ASP A 176 -2.50 -14.45 -27.32
N THR A 177 -3.27 -13.61 -26.61
CA THR A 177 -4.74 -13.57 -26.77
C THR A 177 -5.17 -12.95 -28.09
N SER A 178 -4.31 -12.16 -28.75
CA SER A 178 -4.63 -11.51 -30.03
C SER A 178 -4.40 -12.41 -31.26
N MET A 179 -3.66 -13.52 -31.14
CA MET A 179 -3.33 -14.38 -32.29
C MET A 179 -4.28 -15.57 -32.50
N ILE A 180 -5.18 -15.88 -31.56
CA ILE A 180 -6.09 -17.03 -31.69
C ILE A 180 -7.41 -16.67 -32.41
N ALA A 181 -7.72 -15.38 -32.59
CA ALA A 181 -9.01 -14.92 -33.13
C ALA A 181 -9.05 -14.65 -34.65
N ALA A 182 -8.03 -15.03 -35.43
CA ALA A 182 -7.93 -14.67 -36.85
C ALA A 182 -7.70 -15.84 -37.81
N THR A 183 -8.52 -16.90 -37.75
CA THR A 183 -8.61 -17.87 -38.87
C THR A 183 -9.94 -18.61 -38.92
N SER A 184 -10.92 -18.08 -39.66
CA SER A 184 -11.89 -18.87 -40.47
C SER A 184 -12.90 -18.00 -41.23
N PRO A 185 -13.49 -18.48 -42.34
CA PRO A 185 -13.52 -17.74 -43.59
C PRO A 185 -14.84 -17.02 -43.89
N ARG A 186 -14.74 -15.92 -44.64
CA ARG A 186 -15.85 -15.17 -45.23
C ARG A 186 -16.64 -16.07 -46.19
N ARG A 187 -17.91 -16.35 -45.88
CA ARG A 187 -18.89 -16.78 -46.88
C ARG A 187 -19.27 -15.58 -47.73
N GLY A 188 -19.03 -15.67 -49.03
CA GLY A 188 -19.46 -14.70 -50.04
C GLY A 188 -20.98 -14.68 -50.24
N PRO A 189 -21.50 -13.67 -50.95
CA PRO A 189 -22.94 -13.44 -51.07
C PRO A 189 -23.55 -14.37 -52.13
N LEU A 190 -24.78 -14.85 -51.88
CA LEU A 190 -25.63 -15.45 -52.91
C LEU A 190 -26.69 -14.43 -53.30
N VAL A 191 -26.58 -13.94 -54.54
CA VAL A 191 -27.59 -13.13 -55.24
C VAL A 191 -28.35 -14.07 -56.19
N GLY A 192 -29.68 -14.11 -56.02
CA GLY A 192 -30.70 -14.21 -57.08
C GLY A 192 -30.95 -15.54 -57.80
N ALA A 193 -32.20 -16.02 -57.80
CA ALA A 193 -33.13 -15.91 -58.93
C ALA A 193 -34.34 -16.86 -58.81
N ALA A 194 -35.46 -16.37 -59.37
CA ALA A 194 -36.77 -16.98 -59.64
C ALA A 194 -37.77 -17.13 -58.47
#